data_AF-A0A9Q9DXI3-F1
#
_entry.id   AF-A0A9Q9DXI3-F1
#
_cell.length_a   1.000
_cell.length_b   1.000
_cell.length_c   1.000
_cell.angle_alpha   90.00
_cell.angle_beta   90.00
_cell.angle_gamma   90.00
#
_symmetry.space_group_name_H-M   'P 1'
#
loop_
_entity.id
_entity.type
_entity.pdbx_description
1 polymer ?
#
loop_
_entity_poly.entity_id
_entity_poly.type
_entity_poly.pdbx_seq_one_letter_code
_entity_poly.pdbx_strand_id
1 'polypeptide(L)'
;MHPPTVILSLFSLAITAHMLPPQPPHPHILPRSSEPTTLCTFTLWHKQLSPSSTTSLKTNYIYLPAIASPATNLILNVAASKPAQAHNSYSRLSATQKFSVRGLPGDEALTISGRDGEDELVFETESARWMVGGEAEKEREEGKKAECWGGEWIESGVNRERKLECAFPCKKMEEEAERVELK
;
A
#
# COMPACT_ATOMS: atom_id res chain seq x y z
N MET A 1 1.96 -20.36 71.74
CA MET A 1 2.86 -19.80 70.73
C MET A 1 2.03 -19.47 69.50
N HIS A 2 1.81 -18.19 69.20
CA HIS A 2 1.10 -17.71 68.01
C HIS A 2 2.01 -16.70 67.30
N PRO A 3 2.20 -16.75 65.97
CA PRO A 3 2.99 -15.74 65.27
C PRO A 3 2.12 -14.51 64.96
N PRO A 4 2.68 -13.29 64.92
CA PRO A 4 1.97 -12.11 64.46
C PRO A 4 1.94 -12.05 62.92
N THR A 5 0.76 -11.79 62.37
CA THR A 5 0.53 -11.53 60.94
C THR A 5 0.90 -10.07 60.64
N VAL A 6 1.85 -9.87 59.73
CA VAL A 6 2.23 -8.52 59.24
C VAL A 6 1.52 -8.28 57.91
N ILE A 7 0.60 -7.31 57.87
CA ILE A 7 -0.07 -6.87 56.66
C ILE A 7 0.73 -5.71 56.07
N LEU A 8 1.42 -5.97 54.96
CA LEU A 8 2.18 -4.97 54.20
C LEU A 8 1.23 -4.32 53.18
N SER A 9 0.76 -3.10 53.47
CA SER A 9 -0.12 -2.35 52.56
C SER A 9 0.74 -1.55 51.57
N LEU A 10 0.80 -2.01 50.32
CA LEU A 10 1.46 -1.32 49.20
C LEU A 10 0.48 -0.31 48.57
N PHE A 11 0.66 0.97 48.87
CA PHE A 11 -0.02 2.05 48.14
C PHE A 11 0.66 2.28 46.80
N SER A 12 0.04 1.83 45.70
CA SER A 12 0.47 2.16 44.35
C SER A 12 -0.03 3.57 43.98
N LEU A 13 0.91 4.50 43.76
CA LEU A 13 0.62 5.79 43.12
C LEU A 13 0.30 5.56 41.64
N ALA A 14 -0.94 5.88 41.23
CA ALA A 14 -1.32 5.93 39.83
C ALA A 14 -0.81 7.24 39.21
N ILE A 15 0.24 7.15 38.40
CA ILE A 15 0.68 8.25 37.53
C ILE A 15 -0.25 8.25 36.32
N THR A 16 -1.20 9.18 36.26
CA THR A 16 -1.97 9.44 35.05
C THR A 16 -1.08 10.18 34.05
N ALA A 17 -0.43 9.43 33.16
CA ALA A 17 0.23 9.99 32.00
C ALA A 17 -0.83 10.51 31.01
N HIS A 18 -0.94 11.83 30.88
CA HIS A 18 -1.75 12.44 29.82
C HIS A 18 -1.04 12.21 28.48
N MET A 19 -1.48 11.18 27.76
CA MET A 19 -1.15 10.97 26.35
C MET A 19 -1.70 12.14 25.54
N LEU A 20 -0.82 13.04 25.10
CA LEU A 20 -1.16 14.02 24.06
C LEU A 20 -1.54 13.24 22.78
N PRO A 21 -2.63 13.62 22.10
CA PRO A 21 -2.97 12.99 20.84
C PRO A 21 -1.81 13.18 19.83
N PRO A 22 -1.44 12.14 19.07
CA PRO A 22 -0.43 12.29 18.03
C PRO A 22 -0.88 13.38 17.06
N GLN A 23 -0.02 14.39 16.89
CA GLN A 23 -0.24 15.46 15.94
C GLN A 23 -0.38 14.84 14.54
N PRO A 24 -1.42 15.20 13.76
CA PRO A 24 -1.58 14.66 12.42
C PRO A 24 -0.34 15.01 11.58
N PRO A 25 0.18 14.08 10.77
CA PRO A 25 1.34 14.35 9.93
C PRO A 25 1.07 15.57 9.05
N HIS A 26 2.05 16.48 8.98
CA HIS A 26 1.98 17.66 8.12
C HIS A 26 1.66 17.24 6.69
N PRO A 27 0.69 17.89 6.01
CA PRO A 27 0.42 17.59 4.61
C PRO A 27 1.65 17.99 3.79
N HIS A 28 2.33 17.01 3.20
CA HIS A 28 3.35 17.27 2.19
C HIS A 28 2.68 17.93 1.00
N ILE A 29 2.99 19.21 0.77
CA ILE A 29 2.48 19.97 -0.38
C ILE A 29 3.20 19.44 -1.62
N LEU A 30 2.46 18.69 -2.46
CA LEU A 30 2.95 18.21 -3.75
C LEU A 30 3.18 19.40 -4.71
N PRO A 31 4.22 19.35 -5.57
CA PRO A 31 4.43 20.36 -6.60
C PRO A 31 3.25 20.37 -7.57
N ARG A 32 2.68 21.58 -7.76
CA ARG A 32 1.48 21.82 -8.56
C ARG A 32 1.86 21.78 -10.05
N SER A 33 1.63 20.63 -10.71
CA SER A 33 1.67 20.52 -12.17
C SER A 33 0.53 21.34 -12.79
N SER A 34 0.81 22.04 -13.89
CA SER A 34 -0.07 23.00 -14.57
C SER A 34 -1.20 22.38 -15.41
N GLU A 35 -1.38 21.05 -15.37
CA GLU A 35 -2.61 20.39 -15.81
C GLU A 35 -3.20 19.58 -14.67
N PRO A 36 -4.54 19.58 -14.45
CA PRO A 36 -5.16 18.75 -13.44
C PRO A 36 -5.15 17.28 -13.88
N THR A 37 -3.96 16.68 -13.92
CA THR A 37 -3.83 15.23 -14.04
C THR A 37 -4.50 14.64 -12.82
N THR A 38 -5.61 13.94 -13.05
CA THR A 38 -6.28 13.19 -11.98
C THR A 38 -5.36 12.04 -11.58
N LEU A 39 -5.04 11.96 -10.30
CA LEU A 39 -4.17 10.91 -9.78
C LEU A 39 -5.04 9.84 -9.12
N CYS A 40 -4.70 8.58 -9.39
CA CYS A 40 -5.17 7.45 -8.61
C CYS A 40 -4.07 7.10 -7.61
N THR A 41 -4.48 6.78 -6.38
CA THR A 41 -3.58 6.45 -5.28
C THR A 41 -3.92 5.10 -4.67
N PHE A 42 -2.91 4.42 -4.13
CA PHE A 42 -3.11 3.20 -3.38
C PHE A 42 -2.02 2.98 -2.34
N THR A 43 -2.36 2.19 -1.32
CA THR A 43 -1.40 1.66 -0.35
C THR A 43 -1.19 0.18 -0.62
N LEU A 44 0.07 -0.21 -0.80
CA LEU A 44 0.49 -1.60 -0.98
C LEU A 44 1.29 -2.04 0.23
N TRP A 45 0.92 -3.18 0.81
CA TRP A 45 1.76 -3.85 1.79
C TRP A 45 2.61 -4.89 1.07
N HIS A 46 3.92 -4.71 1.11
CA HIS A 46 4.89 -5.57 0.43
C HIS A 46 5.63 -6.41 1.45
N LYS A 47 5.41 -7.72 1.39
CA LYS A 47 6.08 -8.72 2.21
C LYS A 47 7.00 -9.56 1.34
N GLN A 48 8.25 -9.68 1.74
CA GLN A 48 9.24 -10.50 1.06
C GLN A 48 9.68 -11.63 1.99
N LEU A 49 9.73 -12.84 1.46
CA LEU A 49 10.08 -14.05 2.19
C LEU A 49 11.31 -14.70 1.56
N SER A 50 12.35 -14.99 2.33
CA SER A 50 13.40 -15.90 1.87
C SER A 50 12.91 -17.35 1.99
N PRO A 51 12.96 -18.16 0.92
CA PRO A 51 12.65 -19.58 1.00
C PRO A 51 13.65 -20.26 1.93
N SER A 52 13.19 -21.29 2.63
CA SER A 52 14.02 -22.04 3.57
C SER A 52 15.09 -22.87 2.86
N SER A 53 16.30 -22.85 3.43
CA SER A 53 17.49 -23.72 3.29
C SER A 53 18.05 -24.15 1.93
N THR A 54 17.28 -24.22 0.83
CA THR A 54 17.77 -24.81 -0.44
C THR A 54 17.93 -23.81 -1.57
N THR A 55 17.18 -22.71 -1.55
CA THR A 55 17.23 -21.66 -2.56
C THR A 55 17.07 -20.33 -1.84
N SER A 56 18.15 -19.56 -1.67
CA SER A 56 18.12 -18.23 -1.02
C SER A 56 17.37 -17.16 -1.84
N LEU A 57 16.40 -17.57 -2.67
CA LEU A 57 15.69 -16.76 -3.65
C LEU A 57 14.46 -16.09 -3.05
N LYS A 58 14.58 -14.82 -2.68
CA LYS A 58 13.48 -14.05 -2.11
C LYS A 58 12.21 -14.09 -2.98
N THR A 59 11.06 -14.34 -2.35
CA THR A 59 9.73 -14.33 -2.99
C THR A 59 8.93 -13.14 -2.51
N ASN A 60 8.32 -12.41 -3.46
CA ASN A 60 7.51 -11.22 -3.16
C ASN A 60 6.04 -11.56 -3.01
N TYR A 61 5.41 -10.96 -2.02
CA TYR A 61 3.99 -11.04 -1.73
C TYR A 61 3.43 -9.64 -1.52
N ILE A 62 2.26 -9.39 -2.07
CA ILE A 62 1.59 -8.09 -1.92
C ILE A 62 0.19 -8.23 -1.36
N TYR A 63 -0.21 -7.21 -0.62
CA TYR A 63 -1.59 -7.02 -0.22
C TYR A 63 -2.06 -5.62 -0.64
N LEU A 64 -3.01 -5.61 -1.58
CA LEU A 64 -3.65 -4.42 -2.13
C LEU A 64 -5.16 -4.48 -1.87
N PRO A 65 -5.67 -3.78 -0.85
CA PRO A 65 -7.09 -3.82 -0.51
C PRO A 65 -7.94 -2.92 -1.41
N ALA A 66 -7.44 -1.74 -1.79
CA ALA A 66 -8.21 -0.73 -2.51
C ALA A 66 -7.32 0.21 -3.32
N ILE A 67 -7.90 0.82 -4.35
CA ILE A 67 -7.36 1.95 -5.10
C ILE A 67 -8.35 3.10 -5.02
N ALA A 68 -7.88 4.30 -4.73
CA ALA A 68 -8.69 5.50 -4.63
C ALA A 68 -8.39 6.47 -5.78
N SER A 69 -9.39 7.20 -6.25
CA SER A 69 -9.26 8.33 -7.15
C SER A 69 -9.82 9.57 -6.45
N PRO A 70 -8.97 10.40 -5.79
CA PRO A 70 -9.44 11.58 -5.07
C PRO A 70 -10.18 12.59 -5.95
N ALA A 71 -9.88 12.67 -7.26
CA ALA A 71 -10.57 13.64 -8.12
C ALA A 71 -12.01 13.25 -8.47
N THR A 72 -12.34 11.95 -8.37
CA THR A 72 -13.69 11.42 -8.65
C THR A 72 -14.36 10.86 -7.39
N ASN A 73 -13.73 11.00 -6.20
CA ASN A 73 -14.15 10.38 -4.95
C ASN A 73 -14.46 8.88 -5.04
N LEU A 74 -13.82 8.17 -5.99
CA LEU A 74 -14.07 6.76 -6.24
C LEU A 74 -13.09 5.90 -5.42
N ILE A 75 -13.60 4.83 -4.81
CA ILE A 75 -12.80 3.80 -4.14
C ILE A 75 -13.11 2.46 -4.79
N LEU A 76 -12.16 1.93 -5.53
CA LEU A 76 -12.24 0.58 -6.06
C LEU A 76 -11.81 -0.41 -4.98
N ASN A 77 -12.76 -1.21 -4.49
CA ASN A 77 -12.49 -2.28 -3.55
C ASN A 77 -11.87 -3.49 -4.27
N VAL A 78 -10.54 -3.58 -4.27
CA VAL A 78 -9.80 -4.67 -4.92
C VAL A 78 -10.01 -5.99 -4.19
N ALA A 79 -10.17 -5.97 -2.87
CA ALA A 79 -10.42 -7.19 -2.10
C ALA A 79 -11.71 -7.90 -2.53
N ALA A 80 -12.75 -7.15 -2.89
CA ALA A 80 -14.03 -7.69 -3.36
C ALA A 80 -13.96 -8.45 -4.69
N SER A 81 -12.86 -8.31 -5.45
CA SER A 81 -12.62 -9.12 -6.65
C SER A 81 -12.15 -10.55 -6.35
N LYS A 82 -11.81 -10.83 -5.09
CA LYS A 82 -11.36 -12.15 -4.62
C LYS A 82 -12.53 -12.88 -3.94
N PRO A 83 -12.47 -14.22 -3.82
CA PRO A 83 -13.37 -14.95 -2.92
C PRO A 83 -13.28 -14.41 -1.49
N ALA A 84 -14.39 -14.45 -0.74
CA ALA A 84 -14.48 -13.90 0.60
C ALA A 84 -13.38 -14.39 1.56
N GLN A 85 -12.96 -15.65 1.44
CA GLN A 85 -11.89 -16.22 2.28
C GLN A 85 -10.50 -15.64 1.97
N ALA A 86 -10.32 -15.01 0.81
CA ALA A 86 -9.06 -14.45 0.32
C ALA A 86 -9.01 -12.91 0.35
N HIS A 87 -10.03 -12.23 0.90
CA HIS A 87 -10.06 -10.77 0.98
C HIS A 87 -8.84 -10.19 1.71
N ASN A 88 -8.38 -10.86 2.78
CA ASN A 88 -7.23 -10.43 3.59
C ASN A 88 -5.96 -11.23 3.26
N SER A 89 -5.90 -11.88 2.10
CA SER A 89 -4.75 -12.70 1.72
C SER A 89 -3.76 -11.93 0.86
N TYR A 90 -2.49 -12.17 1.15
CA TYR A 90 -1.40 -11.77 0.29
C TYR A 90 -1.44 -12.53 -1.04
N SER A 91 -0.96 -11.89 -2.09
CA SER A 91 -0.85 -12.44 -3.45
C SER A 91 0.63 -12.56 -3.80
N ARG A 92 1.06 -13.75 -4.20
CA ARG A 92 2.44 -14.00 -4.64
C ARG A 92 2.69 -13.30 -5.98
N LEU A 93 3.87 -12.70 -6.12
CA LEU A 93 4.35 -12.11 -7.36
C LEU A 93 5.62 -12.81 -7.85
N SER A 94 5.72 -12.93 -9.17
CA SER A 94 6.94 -13.30 -9.90
C SER A 94 6.90 -12.68 -11.30
N ALA A 95 7.93 -12.96 -12.12
CA ALA A 95 7.95 -12.48 -13.50
C ALA A 95 6.79 -13.05 -14.33
N THR A 96 6.32 -14.26 -13.98
CA THR A 96 5.23 -14.96 -14.67
C THR A 96 3.90 -14.88 -13.91
N GLN A 97 3.93 -14.66 -12.59
CA GLN A 97 2.75 -14.51 -11.75
C GLN A 97 2.53 -13.03 -11.43
N LYS A 98 1.74 -12.36 -12.27
CA LYS A 98 1.40 -10.94 -12.13
C LYS A 98 0.07 -10.76 -11.41
N PHE A 99 -0.08 -9.64 -10.71
CA PHE A 99 -1.35 -9.20 -10.11
C PHE A 99 -1.92 -8.06 -10.94
N SER A 100 -3.18 -8.18 -11.38
CA SER A 100 -3.81 -7.15 -12.20
C SER A 100 -5.13 -6.69 -11.58
N VAL A 101 -5.32 -5.37 -11.55
CA VAL A 101 -6.57 -4.70 -11.17
C VAL A 101 -7.16 -4.07 -12.43
N ARG A 102 -8.44 -4.32 -12.69
CA ARG A 102 -9.19 -3.77 -13.83
C ARG A 102 -10.31 -2.87 -13.34
N GLY A 103 -10.90 -2.09 -14.25
CA GLY A 103 -12.00 -1.18 -13.93
C GLY A 103 -11.52 0.09 -13.23
N LEU A 104 -10.29 0.52 -13.52
CA LEU A 104 -9.83 1.85 -13.12
C LEU A 104 -10.54 2.91 -13.98
N PRO A 105 -10.62 4.17 -13.50
CA PRO A 105 -11.19 5.26 -14.29
C PRO A 105 -10.62 5.33 -15.71
N GLY A 106 -11.51 5.29 -16.71
CA GLY A 106 -11.13 5.27 -18.13
C GLY A 106 -10.80 3.90 -18.70
N ASP A 107 -11.33 2.83 -18.07
CA ASP A 107 -11.14 1.41 -18.41
C ASP A 107 -9.68 0.93 -18.37
N GLU A 108 -8.82 1.66 -17.66
CA GLU A 108 -7.41 1.32 -17.50
C GLU A 108 -7.25 0.12 -16.54
N ALA A 109 -6.09 -0.54 -16.63
CA ALA A 109 -5.70 -1.62 -15.73
C ALA A 109 -4.33 -1.31 -15.10
N LEU A 110 -4.20 -1.65 -13.81
CA LEU A 110 -2.92 -1.64 -13.11
C LEU A 110 -2.41 -3.08 -13.03
N THR A 111 -1.22 -3.32 -13.54
CA THR A 111 -0.49 -4.58 -13.39
C THR A 111 0.71 -4.40 -12.49
N ILE A 112 0.85 -5.31 -11.53
CA ILE A 112 1.96 -5.36 -10.57
C ILE A 112 2.67 -6.70 -10.76
N SER A 113 3.98 -6.65 -10.93
CA SER A 113 4.84 -7.82 -11.04
C SER A 113 6.07 -7.65 -10.16
N GLY A 114 6.74 -8.76 -9.86
CA GLY A 114 8.00 -8.74 -9.14
C GLY A 114 9.02 -9.63 -9.84
N ARG A 115 10.30 -9.50 -9.49
CA ARG A 115 11.32 -10.43 -9.96
C ARG A 115 11.69 -11.42 -8.86
N ASP A 116 11.80 -12.69 -9.21
CA ASP A 116 12.22 -13.72 -8.25
C ASP A 116 13.67 -13.45 -7.81
N GLY A 117 13.93 -13.50 -6.50
CA GLY A 117 15.24 -13.22 -5.93
C GLY A 117 15.53 -11.76 -5.62
N GLU A 118 14.74 -10.82 -6.13
CA GLU A 118 14.93 -9.38 -5.96
C GLU A 118 13.76 -8.75 -5.19
N ASP A 119 13.95 -7.53 -4.65
CA ASP A 119 12.89 -6.75 -4.00
C ASP A 119 12.22 -5.71 -4.90
N GLU A 120 12.54 -5.77 -6.19
CA GLU A 120 11.95 -4.96 -7.23
C GLU A 120 10.49 -5.35 -7.46
N LEU A 121 9.60 -4.35 -7.37
CA LEU A 121 8.26 -4.42 -7.92
C LEU A 121 8.17 -3.49 -9.13
N VAL A 122 7.52 -3.99 -10.18
CA VAL A 122 7.23 -3.24 -11.39
C VAL A 122 5.73 -3.01 -11.48
N PHE A 123 5.36 -1.75 -11.66
CA PHE A 123 4.00 -1.30 -11.85
C PHE A 123 3.83 -0.81 -13.28
N GLU A 124 2.73 -1.20 -13.91
CA GLU A 124 2.45 -0.87 -15.29
C GLU A 124 0.96 -0.58 -15.46
N THR A 125 0.68 0.53 -16.13
CA THR A 125 -0.62 0.88 -16.69
C THR A 125 -0.46 1.15 -18.19
N GLU A 126 -1.52 1.52 -18.90
CA GLU A 126 -1.40 1.86 -20.32
C GLU A 126 -0.52 3.09 -20.54
N SER A 127 -0.55 4.03 -19.59
CA SER A 127 0.08 5.34 -19.71
C SER A 127 1.39 5.50 -18.93
N ALA A 128 1.69 4.60 -18.00
CA ALA A 128 2.86 4.71 -17.13
C ALA A 128 3.46 3.35 -16.77
N ARG A 129 4.77 3.34 -16.57
CA ARG A 129 5.50 2.23 -15.99
C ARG A 129 6.53 2.77 -15.00
N TRP A 130 6.53 2.23 -13.78
CA TRP A 130 7.44 2.64 -12.72
C TRP A 130 7.82 1.45 -11.84
N MET A 131 8.88 1.62 -11.06
CA MET A 131 9.49 0.53 -10.28
C MET A 131 9.83 1.03 -8.87
N VAL A 132 9.88 0.10 -7.90
CA VAL A 132 10.32 0.37 -6.53
C VAL A 132 11.14 -0.80 -6.00
N GLY A 133 12.19 -0.51 -5.22
CA GLY A 133 13.21 -1.50 -4.84
C GLY A 133 14.31 -1.64 -5.89
N GLY A 134 15.32 -2.47 -5.60
CA GLY A 134 16.49 -2.66 -6.47
C GLY A 134 17.32 -1.39 -6.69
N GLU A 135 17.97 -1.28 -7.86
CA GLU A 135 18.74 -0.10 -8.26
C GLU A 135 17.83 1.09 -8.66
N ALA A 136 16.55 0.84 -8.93
CA ALA A 136 15.58 1.83 -9.40
C ALA A 136 15.24 2.91 -8.34
N GLU A 137 15.46 2.64 -7.05
CA GLU A 137 15.29 3.64 -5.98
C GLU A 137 16.33 4.77 -6.06
N LYS A 138 17.41 4.58 -6.85
CA LYS A 138 18.47 5.58 -7.07
C LYS A 138 18.23 6.49 -8.28
N GLU A 139 17.36 6.10 -9.19
CA GLU A 139 17.03 6.86 -10.41
C GLU A 139 15.67 7.55 -10.27
N ARG A 140 15.59 8.46 -9.30
CA ARG A 140 14.43 9.35 -9.17
C ARG A 140 14.50 10.40 -10.28
N GLU A 141 13.95 10.07 -11.45
CA GLU A 141 13.74 11.06 -12.51
C GLU A 141 12.68 12.06 -12.06
N GLU A 142 13.11 13.31 -11.86
CA GLU A 142 12.25 14.46 -11.64
C GLU A 142 11.25 14.59 -12.81
N GLY A 143 9.95 14.55 -12.51
CA GLY A 143 8.88 14.73 -13.51
C GLY A 143 8.08 13.48 -13.86
N LYS A 144 8.32 12.31 -13.25
CA LYS A 144 7.46 11.14 -13.43
C LYS A 144 6.07 11.40 -12.83
N LYS A 145 5.03 11.26 -13.65
CA LYS A 145 3.63 11.40 -13.22
C LYS A 145 3.14 10.21 -12.37
N ALA A 146 3.92 9.13 -12.27
CA ALA A 146 3.67 7.95 -11.43
C ALA A 146 4.88 7.64 -10.55
N GLU A 147 4.65 7.45 -9.25
CA GLU A 147 5.69 7.14 -8.27
C GLU A 147 5.15 6.32 -7.08
N CYS A 148 6.05 5.65 -6.36
CA CYS A 148 5.77 5.02 -5.08
C CYS A 148 6.79 5.49 -4.04
N TRP A 149 6.31 5.87 -2.86
CA TRP A 149 7.12 6.13 -1.67
C TRP A 149 7.13 4.89 -0.79
N GLY A 150 8.31 4.34 -0.56
CA GLY A 150 8.50 3.22 0.36
C GLY A 150 8.78 3.69 1.78
N GLY A 151 8.09 3.10 2.74
CA GLY A 151 8.47 3.14 4.15
C GLY A 151 9.66 2.21 4.44
N GLU A 152 10.12 2.25 5.69
CA GLU A 152 11.21 1.39 6.16
C GLU A 152 10.85 -0.10 6.08
N TRP A 153 11.88 -0.92 5.84
CA TRP A 153 11.77 -2.37 5.95
C TRP A 153 11.74 -2.79 7.42
N ILE A 154 10.74 -3.58 7.77
CA ILE A 154 10.61 -4.22 9.07
C ILE A 154 10.99 -5.70 8.91
N GLU A 155 12.09 -6.09 9.54
CA GLU A 155 12.64 -7.45 9.48
C GLU A 155 12.00 -8.36 10.55
N SER A 156 11.69 -9.60 10.18
CA SER A 156 11.12 -10.63 11.06
C SER A 156 11.60 -12.02 10.64
N GLY A 157 12.76 -12.42 11.15
CA GLY A 157 13.41 -13.69 10.79
C GLY A 157 13.85 -13.70 9.33
N VAL A 158 13.33 -14.64 8.54
CA VAL A 158 13.60 -14.75 7.09
C VAL A 158 12.67 -13.88 6.23
N ASN A 159 11.81 -13.10 6.89
CA ASN A 159 10.79 -12.28 6.27
C ASN A 159 11.12 -10.81 6.49
N ARG A 160 10.75 -9.97 5.52
CA ARG A 160 10.70 -8.52 5.71
C ARG A 160 9.46 -7.93 5.10
N GLU A 161 8.94 -6.85 5.67
CA GLU A 161 7.73 -6.18 5.22
C GLU A 161 7.91 -4.67 5.19
N ARG A 162 7.30 -4.00 4.22
CA ARG A 162 7.22 -2.53 4.16
C ARG A 162 5.89 -2.08 3.60
N LYS A 163 5.51 -0.84 3.95
CA LYS A 163 4.40 -0.12 3.34
C LYS A 163 4.91 0.66 2.12
N LEU A 164 4.16 0.64 1.03
CA LEU A 164 4.37 1.49 -0.14
C LEU A 164 3.12 2.34 -0.37
N GLU A 165 3.32 3.63 -0.59
CA GLU A 165 2.27 4.57 -0.98
C GLU A 165 2.52 5.00 -2.41
N CYS A 166 1.57 4.72 -3.31
CA CYS A 166 1.77 4.91 -4.73
C CYS A 166 0.73 5.85 -5.31
N ALA A 167 1.15 6.62 -6.31
CA ALA A 167 0.30 7.49 -7.11
C ALA A 167 0.61 7.29 -8.60
N PHE A 168 -0.41 7.33 -9.45
CA PHE A 168 -0.25 7.28 -10.90
C PHE A 168 -1.36 8.08 -11.61
N PRO A 169 -1.15 8.53 -12.85
CA PRO A 169 -2.18 9.23 -13.61
C PRO A 169 -3.34 8.31 -13.91
N CYS A 170 -4.57 8.81 -13.79
CA CYS A 170 -5.76 8.12 -14.28
C CYS A 170 -6.76 9.13 -14.84
N LYS A 171 -7.71 8.66 -15.66
CA LYS A 171 -8.71 9.55 -16.27
C LYS A 171 -9.78 9.95 -15.25
N LYS A 172 -10.46 11.07 -15.48
CA LYS A 172 -11.76 11.31 -14.83
C LYS A 172 -12.79 10.42 -15.51
N MET A 173 -13.66 9.76 -14.75
CA MET A 173 -14.86 9.17 -15.33
C MET A 173 -15.80 10.33 -15.70
N GLU A 174 -16.28 10.37 -16.95
CA GLU A 174 -17.39 11.25 -17.28
C GLU A 174 -18.61 10.76 -16.47
N GLU A 175 -19.23 11.66 -15.72
CA GLU A 175 -20.51 11.41 -15.08
C GLU A 175 -21.51 11.24 -16.24
N GLU A 176 -21.95 10.02 -16.50
CA GLU A 176 -23.00 9.75 -17.46
C GLU A 176 -24.28 10.39 -16.89
N ALA A 177 -24.53 11.63 -17.30
CA ALA A 177 -25.68 12.40 -16.83
C ALA A 177 -26.95 11.64 -17.24
N GLU A 178 -27.56 10.97 -16.26
CA GLU A 178 -28.85 10.33 -16.35
C GLU A 178 -29.89 11.40 -16.71
N ARG A 179 -30.06 11.66 -18.01
CA ARG A 179 -31.15 12.47 -18.53
C ARG A 179 -32.42 11.64 -18.38
N VAL A 180 -32.99 11.65 -17.18
CA VAL A 180 -34.39 11.30 -16.97
C VAL A 180 -35.22 12.38 -17.66
N GLU A 181 -35.49 12.21 -18.96
CA GLU A 181 -36.59 12.92 -19.60
C GLU A 181 -37.89 12.42 -18.99
N LEU A 182 -38.43 13.18 -18.03
CA LEU A 182 -39.83 13.07 -17.64
C LEU A 182 -40.69 13.44 -18.85
N LYS A 183 -41.36 12.42 -19.42
CA LYS A 183 -42.54 12.59 -20.28
C LYS A 183 -43.81 12.56 -19.45
#